data_AF-D8QK63-F1
#
_entry.id   AF-D8QK63-F1
#
_cell.length_a   1.000
_cell.length_b   1.000
_cell.length_c   1.000
_cell.angle_alpha   90.00
_cell.angle_beta   90.00
_cell.angle_gamma   90.00
#
_symmetry.space_group_name_H-M   'P 1'
#
loop_
_entity.id
_entity.type
_entity.pdbx_description
1 polymer ?
#
loop_
_entity_poly.entity_id
_entity_poly.type
_entity_poly.pdbx_seq_one_letter_code
_entity_poly.pdbx_strand_id
1 'polypeptide(L)'
;MTDKFPRCYDVEEAGERLMWITSSRASIAPKLTLGTFLEDTAIASRVAVRPAQNGRVRVAVDLLNDAKLILEVSGVVVDEDLPPVTERQHKNRARFLRQGLNLAGFHQKPFDTAIKAIERIRLFFDRSVGGGVQAADHITTNVGPGISGSSRYFSHKNDVDSKDVVPFDTEVDPKGYLAALASSTFLHTKDNVVSYVQYETDPLTGTGTYKACSPAAIKAGDIVTCKLAFMLVPMPKKSNVGWKMLNVLKAVCVMDSTVTEEANTTAVLEDLQIEPEHVEASLKRGSVSFEGTLAAPPKRSRRMSIDEGGESENPSQAFSNSALPGDFVANLDFVADFS
;
A
#
# COMPACT_ATOMS: atom_id res chain seq x y z
N MET A 1 5.47 3.63 -18.14
CA MET A 1 4.18 2.96 -17.91
C MET A 1 3.14 4.06 -17.77
N THR A 2 2.03 4.00 -18.50
CA THR A 2 0.97 5.00 -18.37
C THR A 2 0.27 4.80 -17.03
N ASP A 3 0.16 5.87 -16.26
CA ASP A 3 -0.63 5.93 -15.05
C ASP A 3 -2.12 5.71 -15.35
N LYS A 4 -2.81 5.02 -14.45
CA LYS A 4 -4.26 4.77 -14.54
C LYS A 4 -5.06 5.69 -13.60
N PHE A 5 -4.51 6.87 -13.28
CA PHE A 5 -5.17 7.81 -12.39
C PHE A 5 -6.47 8.34 -13.00
N PRO A 6 -7.46 8.70 -12.16
CA PRO A 6 -8.64 9.44 -12.60
C PRO A 6 -8.26 10.75 -13.32
N ARG A 7 -9.12 11.25 -14.21
CA ARG A 7 -8.87 12.46 -15.03
C ARG A 7 -8.55 13.71 -14.20
N CYS A 8 -9.26 13.90 -13.09
CA CYS A 8 -9.15 15.09 -12.24
C CYS A 8 -8.34 14.80 -10.97
N TYR A 9 -7.37 13.88 -11.05
CA TYR A 9 -6.59 13.46 -9.89
C TYR A 9 -5.53 14.51 -9.51
N ASP A 10 -5.60 14.99 -8.27
CA ASP A 10 -4.63 15.95 -7.74
C ASP A 10 -3.38 15.23 -7.19
N VAL A 11 -2.31 15.27 -7.99
CA VAL A 11 -1.02 14.64 -7.66
C VAL A 11 -0.31 15.36 -6.51
N GLU A 12 -0.50 16.67 -6.37
CA GLU A 12 0.14 17.48 -5.34
C GLU A 12 -0.48 17.17 -3.97
N GLU A 13 -1.82 17.22 -3.88
CA GLU A 13 -2.56 16.86 -2.67
C GLU A 13 -2.29 15.41 -2.24
N ALA A 14 -2.28 14.47 -3.19
CA ALA A 14 -1.93 13.09 -2.91
C ALA A 14 -0.48 12.93 -2.42
N GLY A 15 0.45 13.75 -2.92
CA GLY A 15 1.82 13.82 -2.45
C GLY A 15 1.94 14.28 -1.00
N GLU A 16 1.21 15.33 -0.63
CA GLU A 16 1.16 15.83 0.76
C GLU A 16 0.57 14.79 1.72
N ARG A 17 -0.57 14.18 1.35
CA ARG A 17 -1.20 13.10 2.13
C ARG A 17 -0.27 11.90 2.27
N LEU A 18 0.41 11.49 1.20
CA LEU A 18 1.39 10.41 1.24
C LEU A 18 2.55 10.73 2.19
N MET A 19 3.07 11.96 2.17
CA MET A 19 4.16 12.39 3.04
C MET A 19 3.73 12.31 4.51
N TRP A 20 2.52 12.78 4.84
CA TRP A 20 1.96 12.69 6.19
C TRP A 20 1.79 11.23 6.66
N ILE A 21 1.21 10.36 5.83
CA ILE A 21 1.03 8.93 6.14
C ILE A 21 2.38 8.27 6.36
N THR A 22 3.33 8.49 5.46
CA THR A 22 4.64 7.83 5.52
C THR A 22 5.43 8.28 6.75
N SER A 23 5.37 9.57 7.10
CA SER A 23 6.00 10.11 8.31
C SER A 23 5.37 9.54 9.58
N SER A 24 4.04 9.40 9.61
CA SER A 24 3.31 8.77 10.71
C SER A 24 3.65 7.29 10.87
N ARG A 25 3.78 6.54 9.77
CA ARG A 25 4.21 5.13 9.82
C ARG A 25 5.64 5.00 10.31
N ALA A 26 6.54 5.87 9.85
CA ALA A 26 7.92 5.89 10.27
C ALA A 26 8.08 6.17 11.78
N SER A 27 7.23 7.01 12.37
CA SER A 27 7.27 7.28 13.82
C SER A 27 6.69 6.13 14.65
N ILE A 28 5.60 5.51 14.21
CA ILE A 28 4.93 4.42 14.92
C ILE A 28 5.72 3.11 14.83
N ALA A 29 6.23 2.78 13.64
CA ALA A 29 6.89 1.50 13.35
C ALA A 29 8.19 1.70 12.54
N PRO A 30 9.19 2.42 13.08
CA PRO A 30 10.44 2.74 12.37
C PRO A 30 11.19 1.46 11.96
N LYS A 31 11.12 0.44 12.81
CA LYS A 31 11.74 -0.87 12.61
C LYS A 31 11.04 -1.74 11.56
N LEU A 32 9.89 -1.34 11.03
CA LEU A 32 9.19 -2.11 10.00
C LEU A 32 9.06 -1.32 8.69
N THR A 33 9.23 0.00 8.72
CA THR A 33 9.09 0.88 7.55
C THR A 33 10.37 0.88 6.71
N LEU A 34 10.27 0.53 5.42
CA LEU A 34 11.42 0.44 4.48
C LEU A 34 12.29 1.71 4.45
N GLY A 35 11.68 2.88 4.58
CA GLY A 35 12.40 4.17 4.58
C GLY A 35 13.32 4.36 5.79
N THR A 36 13.00 3.80 6.96
CA THR A 36 13.73 4.03 8.22
C THR A 36 14.44 2.78 8.74
N PHE A 37 14.03 1.58 8.30
CA PHE A 37 14.50 0.28 8.78
C PHE A 37 16.03 0.09 8.75
N LEU A 38 16.75 0.77 7.85
CA LEU A 38 18.20 0.64 7.63
C LEU A 38 18.99 1.95 7.78
N GLU A 39 18.41 3.00 8.33
CA GLU A 39 19.12 4.29 8.46
C GLU A 39 20.30 4.17 9.43
N ASP A 40 20.13 3.46 10.55
CA ASP A 40 21.12 3.44 11.64
C ASP A 40 21.85 2.10 11.84
N THR A 41 21.55 1.08 11.03
CA THR A 41 22.12 -0.27 11.22
C THR A 41 22.62 -0.91 9.94
N ALA A 42 23.69 -1.69 10.06
CA ALA A 42 24.16 -2.53 8.99
C ALA A 42 23.13 -3.64 8.75
N ILE A 43 22.69 -3.84 7.51
CA ILE A 43 21.68 -4.85 7.16
C ILE A 43 22.01 -6.26 7.70
N ALA A 44 23.30 -6.61 7.79
CA ALA A 44 23.77 -7.89 8.29
C ALA A 44 23.53 -8.13 9.80
N SER A 45 23.30 -7.08 10.60
CA SER A 45 22.99 -7.24 12.03
C SER A 45 21.53 -7.61 12.28
N ARG A 46 20.66 -7.45 11.28
CA ARG A 46 19.22 -7.68 11.40
C ARG A 46 18.67 -8.69 10.40
N VAL A 47 19.29 -8.84 9.24
CA VAL A 47 18.78 -9.68 8.16
C VAL A 47 19.73 -10.85 7.93
N ALA A 48 19.16 -12.05 7.84
CA ALA A 48 19.82 -13.23 7.33
C ALA A 48 19.17 -13.70 6.03
N VAL A 49 19.95 -14.40 5.20
CA VAL A 49 19.43 -15.10 4.01
C VAL A 49 19.37 -16.59 4.32
N ARG A 50 18.18 -17.18 4.17
CA ARG A 50 17.94 -18.60 4.44
C ARG A 50 17.41 -19.33 3.20
N PRO A 51 17.80 -20.59 2.98
CA PRO A 51 17.19 -21.42 1.96
C PRO A 51 15.72 -21.71 2.33
N ALA A 52 14.83 -21.68 1.34
CA ALA A 52 13.45 -22.14 1.48
C ALA A 52 13.03 -22.95 0.24
N GLN A 53 11.85 -23.57 0.28
CA GLN A 53 11.28 -24.39 -0.81
C GLN A 53 12.30 -25.43 -1.32
N ASN A 54 12.71 -26.34 -0.43
CA ASN A 54 13.75 -27.36 -0.70
C ASN A 54 15.08 -26.78 -1.18
N GLY A 55 15.42 -25.57 -0.72
CA GLY A 55 16.66 -24.89 -1.08
C GLY A 55 16.69 -24.30 -2.49
N ARG A 56 15.56 -24.28 -3.22
CA ARG A 56 15.48 -23.63 -4.54
C ARG A 56 15.48 -22.12 -4.45
N VAL A 57 14.85 -21.57 -3.42
CA VAL A 57 14.76 -20.12 -3.22
C VAL A 57 15.59 -19.70 -2.02
N ARG A 58 15.87 -18.40 -1.95
CA ARG A 58 16.49 -17.76 -0.78
C ARG A 58 15.55 -16.69 -0.26
N VAL A 59 15.32 -16.61 1.04
CA VAL A 59 14.38 -15.66 1.65
C VAL A 59 15.13 -14.80 2.66
N ALA A 60 14.79 -13.53 2.71
CA ALA A 60 15.26 -12.63 3.77
C ALA A 60 14.48 -12.93 5.06
N VAL A 61 15.19 -13.11 6.15
CA VAL A 61 14.66 -13.46 7.47
C VAL A 61 15.16 -12.42 8.48
N ASP A 62 14.27 -11.94 9.35
CA ASP A 62 14.65 -11.07 10.46
C ASP A 62 15.30 -11.94 11.56
N LEU A 63 16.52 -11.59 11.96
CA LEU A 63 17.31 -12.30 12.96
C LEU A 63 16.69 -12.24 14.36
N LEU A 64 15.82 -11.28 14.63
CA LEU A 64 15.20 -11.10 15.94
C LEU A 64 14.16 -12.18 16.26
N ASN A 65 13.45 -12.67 15.23
CA ASN A 65 12.33 -13.59 15.41
C ASN A 65 12.40 -14.84 14.50
N ASP A 66 13.47 -14.97 13.70
CA ASP A 66 13.67 -16.03 12.70
C ASP A 66 12.48 -16.19 11.73
N ALA A 67 11.70 -15.12 11.54
CA ALA A 67 10.58 -15.08 10.61
C ALA A 67 10.96 -14.33 9.33
N LYS A 68 10.16 -14.52 8.27
CA LYS A 68 10.35 -13.79 7.01
C LYS A 68 10.42 -12.29 7.28
N LEU A 69 11.43 -11.63 6.73
CA LEU A 69 11.56 -10.19 6.81
C LEU A 69 10.40 -9.56 6.04
N ILE A 70 9.47 -8.94 6.77
CA ILE A 70 8.33 -8.21 6.23
C ILE A 70 8.52 -6.74 6.57
N LEU A 71 8.55 -5.91 5.54
CA LEU A 71 8.68 -4.47 5.67
C LEU A 71 7.50 -3.74 5.03
N GLU A 72 7.19 -2.57 5.56
CA GLU A 72 6.10 -1.71 5.13
C GLU A 72 6.61 -0.60 4.22
N VAL A 73 5.83 -0.30 3.19
CA VAL A 73 6.03 0.87 2.33
C VAL A 73 4.68 1.51 2.01
N SER A 74 4.60 2.83 2.21
CA SER A 74 3.45 3.63 1.82
C SER A 74 3.68 4.23 0.44
N GLY A 75 2.66 4.27 -0.40
CA GLY A 75 2.73 4.83 -1.74
C GLY A 75 1.35 4.95 -2.38
N VAL A 76 1.29 5.61 -3.53
CA VAL A 76 0.05 5.74 -4.31
C VAL A 76 -0.02 4.64 -5.36
N VAL A 77 -1.17 3.97 -5.47
CA VAL A 77 -1.39 2.90 -6.46
C VAL A 77 -1.44 3.51 -7.87
N VAL A 78 -0.49 3.16 -8.72
CA VAL A 78 -0.45 3.61 -10.13
C VAL A 78 -1.15 2.62 -11.05
N ASP A 79 -0.95 1.35 -10.75
CA ASP A 79 -1.54 0.23 -11.46
C ASP A 79 -1.73 -0.95 -10.52
N GLU A 80 -2.77 -1.73 -10.79
CA GLU A 80 -3.17 -2.88 -10.00
C GLU A 80 -3.56 -4.04 -10.91
N ASP A 81 -3.24 -5.25 -10.46
CA ASP A 81 -3.72 -6.53 -10.97
C ASP A 81 -4.17 -7.32 -9.74
N LEU A 82 -5.25 -6.85 -9.12
CA LEU A 82 -5.81 -7.38 -7.88
C LEU A 82 -7.11 -8.17 -8.16
N PRO A 83 -7.50 -9.06 -7.24
CA PRO A 83 -8.80 -9.72 -7.34
C PRO A 83 -9.98 -8.73 -7.27
N PRO A 84 -11.21 -9.15 -7.61
CA PRO A 84 -11.65 -10.50 -7.92
C PRO A 84 -11.22 -10.98 -9.31
N VAL A 85 -10.90 -12.27 -9.43
CA VAL A 85 -10.66 -12.87 -10.74
C VAL A 85 -12.01 -13.10 -11.45
N THR A 86 -12.31 -12.22 -12.40
CA THR A 86 -13.60 -12.21 -13.12
C THR A 86 -13.61 -13.00 -14.41
N GLU A 87 -12.43 -13.31 -14.96
CA GLU A 87 -12.21 -13.99 -16.23
C GLU A 87 -11.64 -15.39 -16.07
N ARG A 88 -12.11 -16.31 -16.91
CA ARG A 88 -11.65 -17.69 -16.90
C ARG A 88 -10.24 -17.78 -17.48
N GLN A 89 -9.31 -18.32 -16.69
CA GLN A 89 -7.93 -18.47 -17.13
C GLN A 89 -7.70 -19.83 -17.80
N HIS A 90 -6.75 -19.86 -18.73
CA HIS A 90 -6.28 -21.11 -19.30
C HIS A 90 -5.52 -21.95 -18.27
N LYS A 91 -5.76 -23.27 -18.25
CA LYS A 91 -5.12 -24.22 -17.32
C LYS A 91 -3.59 -24.11 -17.28
N ASN A 92 -2.96 -23.87 -18.42
CA ASN A 92 -1.49 -23.76 -18.53
C ASN A 92 -0.92 -22.45 -17.94
N ARG A 93 -1.77 -21.50 -17.56
CA ARG A 93 -1.35 -20.22 -16.99
C ARG A 93 -1.24 -20.22 -15.47
N ALA A 94 -1.73 -21.26 -14.76
CA ALA A 94 -1.76 -21.30 -13.30
C ALA A 94 -0.44 -20.88 -12.63
N ARG A 95 0.70 -21.35 -13.15
CA ARG A 95 2.05 -21.02 -12.64
C ARG A 95 2.46 -19.53 -12.76
N PHE A 96 1.77 -18.79 -13.62
CA PHE A 96 2.06 -17.39 -13.95
C PHE A 96 1.02 -16.42 -13.39
N LEU A 97 -0.11 -16.92 -12.88
CA LEU A 97 -1.13 -16.07 -12.29
C LEU A 97 -0.60 -15.49 -10.98
N ARG A 98 -0.77 -14.18 -10.84
CA ARG A 98 -0.32 -13.39 -9.70
C ARG A 98 -1.31 -12.28 -9.44
N GLN A 99 -1.27 -11.78 -8.23
CA GLN A 99 -1.89 -10.54 -7.81
C GLN A 99 -0.80 -9.56 -7.41
N GLY A 100 -0.97 -8.29 -7.72
CA GLY A 100 0.04 -7.30 -7.38
C GLY A 100 -0.38 -5.88 -7.71
N LEU A 101 0.48 -4.96 -7.34
CA LEU A 101 0.28 -3.54 -7.59
C LEU A 101 1.62 -2.84 -7.77
N ASN A 102 1.56 -1.67 -8.39
CA ASN A 102 2.68 -0.77 -8.58
C ASN A 102 2.41 0.53 -7.84
N LEU A 103 3.36 0.93 -7.01
CA LEU A 103 3.31 2.15 -6.22
C LEU A 103 4.18 3.23 -6.83
N ALA A 104 3.74 4.49 -6.74
CA ALA A 104 4.58 5.66 -6.92
C ALA A 104 4.68 6.46 -5.62
N GLY A 105 5.78 7.20 -5.50
CA GLY A 105 6.07 8.04 -4.35
C GLY A 105 5.97 9.54 -4.61
N PHE A 106 5.64 9.98 -5.83
CA PHE A 106 5.61 11.41 -6.20
C PHE A 106 6.86 12.19 -5.78
N HIS A 107 8.03 11.57 -5.90
CA HIS A 107 9.33 12.14 -5.48
C HIS A 107 9.42 12.51 -3.99
N GLN A 108 8.56 11.94 -3.15
CA GLN A 108 8.63 12.11 -1.71
C GLN A 108 9.87 11.40 -1.14
N LYS A 109 10.67 12.14 -0.38
CA LYS A 109 11.96 11.66 0.16
C LYS A 109 11.87 10.32 0.91
N PRO A 110 10.86 10.05 1.76
CA PRO A 110 10.74 8.75 2.43
C PRO A 110 10.57 7.59 1.46
N PHE A 111 9.86 7.79 0.36
CA PHE A 111 9.66 6.77 -0.67
C PHE A 111 10.95 6.50 -1.45
N ASP A 112 11.69 7.55 -1.80
CA ASP A 112 13.00 7.41 -2.45
C ASP A 112 14.00 6.66 -1.54
N THR A 113 13.95 6.91 -0.22
CA THR A 113 14.73 6.13 0.74
C THR A 113 14.29 4.66 0.78
N ALA A 114 12.98 4.38 0.70
CA ALA A 114 12.48 3.01 0.61
C ALA A 114 12.98 2.28 -0.65
N ILE A 115 13.01 2.94 -1.82
CA ILE A 115 13.61 2.38 -3.05
C ILE A 115 15.09 2.03 -2.82
N LYS A 116 15.86 2.94 -2.20
CA LYS A 116 17.27 2.70 -1.87
C LYS A 116 17.43 1.54 -0.87
N ALA A 117 16.51 1.39 0.09
CA ALA A 117 16.53 0.28 1.04
C ALA A 117 16.28 -1.07 0.35
N ILE A 118 15.36 -1.14 -0.62
CA ILE A 118 15.14 -2.33 -1.45
C ILE A 118 16.42 -2.69 -2.22
N GLU A 119 17.11 -1.71 -2.79
CA GLU A 119 18.39 -1.96 -3.48
C GLU A 119 19.49 -2.44 -2.52
N ARG A 120 19.53 -1.91 -1.29
CA ARG A 120 20.44 -2.43 -0.24
C ARG A 120 20.14 -3.89 0.10
N ILE A 121 18.87 -4.28 0.18
CA ILE A 121 18.45 -5.68 0.39
C ILE A 121 18.89 -6.55 -0.80
N ARG A 122 18.72 -6.07 -2.03
CA ARG A 122 19.18 -6.76 -3.25
C ARG A 122 20.71 -6.98 -3.23
N LEU A 123 21.49 -5.96 -2.89
CA LEU A 123 22.95 -6.08 -2.78
C LEU A 123 23.37 -7.04 -1.68
N PHE A 124 22.63 -7.08 -0.57
CA PHE A 124 22.85 -8.05 0.50
C PHE A 124 22.60 -9.48 0.02
N PHE A 125 21.52 -9.69 -0.72
CA PHE A 125 21.23 -10.95 -1.39
C PHE A 125 22.35 -11.35 -2.36
N ASP A 126 22.81 -10.43 -3.21
CA ASP A 126 23.87 -10.68 -4.19
C ASP A 126 25.14 -11.21 -3.52
N ARG A 127 25.57 -10.55 -2.43
CA ARG A 127 26.71 -11.02 -1.63
C ARG A 127 26.46 -12.40 -1.01
N SER A 128 25.25 -12.66 -0.52
CA SER A 128 24.91 -13.93 0.15
C SER A 128 24.95 -15.15 -0.77
N VAL A 129 24.75 -14.96 -2.08
CA VAL A 129 24.76 -16.04 -3.08
C VAL A 129 26.03 -16.05 -3.94
N GLY A 130 27.02 -15.20 -3.63
CA GLY A 130 28.27 -15.12 -4.38
C GLY A 130 28.17 -14.37 -5.71
N GLY A 131 27.17 -13.49 -5.86
CA GLY A 131 26.92 -12.69 -7.05
C GLY A 131 25.84 -13.23 -7.98
N GLY A 132 25.56 -12.48 -9.05
CA GLY A 132 24.65 -12.89 -10.11
C GLY A 132 23.17 -12.72 -9.79
N VAL A 133 22.82 -11.79 -8.88
CA VAL A 133 21.45 -11.32 -8.69
C VAL A 133 21.14 -10.19 -9.67
N GLN A 134 20.02 -10.32 -10.38
CA GLN A 134 19.54 -9.33 -11.34
C GLN A 134 19.43 -7.95 -10.69
N ALA A 135 19.77 -6.90 -11.43
CA ALA A 135 19.43 -5.53 -11.05
C ALA A 135 17.93 -5.45 -10.73
N ALA A 136 17.58 -4.62 -9.75
CA ALA A 136 16.18 -4.38 -9.45
C ALA A 136 15.47 -3.88 -10.72
N ASP A 137 14.28 -4.41 -10.99
CA ASP A 137 13.44 -3.88 -12.05
C ASP A 137 13.02 -2.47 -11.61
N HIS A 138 13.66 -1.44 -12.15
CA HIS A 138 13.24 -0.06 -11.90
C HIS A 138 11.94 0.18 -12.64
N ILE A 139 10.89 0.47 -11.88
CA ILE A 139 9.62 0.88 -12.46
C ILE A 139 9.66 2.39 -12.58
N THR A 140 9.60 2.86 -13.82
CA THR A 140 9.45 4.28 -14.10
C THR A 140 8.02 4.52 -14.55
N THR A 141 7.32 5.29 -13.75
CA THR A 141 5.98 5.79 -14.03
C THR A 141 6.09 7.23 -14.55
N ASN A 142 5.00 7.79 -15.07
CA ASN A 142 4.97 9.20 -15.49
C ASN A 142 5.21 10.15 -14.31
N VAL A 143 4.95 9.68 -13.10
CA VAL A 143 5.01 10.41 -11.84
C VAL A 143 6.24 10.04 -10.98
N GLY A 144 7.25 9.45 -11.62
CA GLY A 144 8.54 9.15 -11.01
C GLY A 144 8.83 7.65 -10.81
N PRO A 145 9.88 7.31 -10.03
CA PRO A 145 10.24 5.94 -9.75
C PRO A 145 9.19 5.25 -8.86
N GLY A 146 9.01 3.95 -9.07
CA GLY A 146 7.99 3.16 -8.41
C GLY A 146 8.50 1.84 -7.85
N ILE A 147 7.67 1.24 -6.99
CA ILE A 147 7.91 -0.06 -6.36
C ILE A 147 6.78 -1.00 -6.81
N SER A 148 7.12 -2.18 -7.32
CA SER A 148 6.14 -3.25 -7.54
C SER A 148 6.23 -4.29 -6.45
N GLY A 149 5.07 -4.75 -6.01
CA GLY A 149 4.90 -5.94 -5.19
C GLY A 149 3.91 -6.89 -5.86
N SER A 150 4.23 -8.18 -5.89
CA SER A 150 3.27 -9.18 -6.37
C SER A 150 3.39 -10.50 -5.63
N SER A 151 2.29 -11.23 -5.52
CA SER A 151 2.22 -12.58 -4.96
C SER A 151 1.61 -13.52 -5.99
N ARG A 152 2.15 -14.74 -6.09
CA ARG A 152 1.58 -15.77 -6.96
C ARG A 152 0.33 -16.35 -6.30
N TYR A 153 -0.71 -16.64 -7.07
CA TYR A 153 -1.87 -17.36 -6.55
C TYR A 153 -1.56 -18.82 -6.24
N PHE A 154 -0.59 -19.42 -6.95
CA PHE A 154 -0.26 -20.83 -6.80
C PHE A 154 1.22 -21.05 -6.56
N SER A 155 1.50 -22.08 -5.77
CA SER A 155 2.83 -22.65 -5.56
C SER A 155 2.87 -24.07 -6.11
N HIS A 156 4.05 -24.53 -6.53
CA HIS A 156 4.20 -25.91 -6.98
C HIS A 156 4.14 -26.86 -5.78
N LYS A 157 3.45 -27.99 -5.89
CA LYS A 157 3.23 -28.94 -4.77
C LYS A 157 4.51 -29.36 -4.06
N ASN A 158 5.60 -29.51 -4.82
CA ASN A 158 6.89 -29.96 -4.29
C ASN A 158 7.59 -28.86 -3.46
N ASP A 159 7.10 -27.63 -3.49
CA ASP A 159 7.74 -26.47 -2.88
C ASP A 159 6.97 -25.99 -1.62
N VAL A 160 5.88 -26.67 -1.25
CA VAL A 160 5.00 -26.30 -0.14
C VAL A 160 4.61 -27.49 0.72
N ASP A 161 4.28 -27.25 1.99
CA ASP A 161 3.63 -28.26 2.83
C ASP A 161 2.15 -28.37 2.43
N SER A 162 1.65 -29.60 2.34
CA SER A 162 0.24 -29.87 2.06
C SER A 162 -0.68 -29.41 3.19
N LYS A 163 -0.15 -29.23 4.41
CA LYS A 163 -0.89 -28.68 5.56
C LYS A 163 -1.18 -27.19 5.43
N ASP A 164 -0.41 -26.48 4.61
CA ASP A 164 -0.57 -25.03 4.41
C ASP A 164 -1.58 -24.69 3.31
N VAL A 165 -2.19 -25.71 2.69
CA VAL A 165 -3.18 -25.52 1.63
C VAL A 165 -4.44 -24.90 2.21
N VAL A 166 -4.88 -23.80 1.61
CA VAL A 166 -6.09 -23.06 2.01
C VAL A 166 -6.96 -22.81 0.78
N PRO A 167 -8.29 -22.73 0.93
CA PRO A 167 -9.17 -22.36 -0.17
C PRO A 167 -8.98 -20.88 -0.54
N PHE A 168 -9.38 -20.52 -1.77
CA PHE A 168 -9.49 -19.12 -2.15
C PHE A 168 -10.67 -18.46 -1.43
N ASP A 169 -10.49 -17.22 -1.01
CA ASP A 169 -11.57 -16.38 -0.49
C ASP A 169 -12.60 -16.09 -1.60
N THR A 170 -13.87 -15.97 -1.22
CA THR A 170 -14.96 -15.59 -2.13
C THR A 170 -14.78 -14.19 -2.73
N GLU A 171 -14.12 -13.27 -2.02
CA GLU A 171 -13.77 -11.94 -2.53
C GLU A 171 -12.64 -12.00 -3.57
N VAL A 172 -11.82 -13.06 -3.53
CA VAL A 172 -10.71 -13.27 -4.47
C VAL A 172 -11.16 -14.04 -5.71
N ASP A 173 -11.96 -15.08 -5.52
CA ASP A 173 -12.42 -15.99 -6.57
C ASP A 173 -13.94 -16.22 -6.53
N PRO A 174 -14.76 -15.18 -6.75
CA PRO A 174 -16.22 -15.27 -6.60
C PRO A 174 -16.87 -16.28 -7.56
N LYS A 175 -16.20 -16.59 -8.69
CA LYS A 175 -16.69 -17.52 -9.71
C LYS A 175 -16.03 -18.91 -9.65
N GLY A 176 -15.12 -19.15 -8.71
CA GLY A 176 -14.41 -20.43 -8.57
C GLY A 176 -13.42 -20.72 -9.72
N TYR A 177 -12.99 -19.70 -10.47
CA TYR A 177 -12.09 -19.86 -11.60
C TYR A 177 -10.66 -20.20 -11.17
N LEU A 178 -10.16 -19.60 -10.11
CA LEU A 178 -8.86 -19.97 -9.53
C LEU A 178 -8.95 -21.35 -8.86
N ALA A 179 -10.01 -21.62 -8.12
CA ALA A 179 -10.27 -22.93 -7.52
C ALA A 179 -10.31 -24.04 -8.58
N ALA A 180 -10.93 -23.80 -9.74
CA ALA A 180 -10.97 -24.75 -10.85
C ALA A 180 -9.60 -24.99 -11.53
N LEU A 181 -8.61 -24.12 -11.31
CA LEU A 181 -7.23 -24.28 -11.80
C LEU A 181 -6.33 -24.98 -10.78
N ALA A 182 -6.75 -25.03 -9.51
CA ALA A 182 -6.07 -25.80 -8.49
C ALA A 182 -6.01 -27.26 -8.97
N SER A 183 -4.81 -27.82 -8.94
CA SER A 183 -4.54 -29.16 -9.49
C SER A 183 -3.62 -29.89 -8.54
N SER A 184 -3.40 -31.19 -8.79
CA SER A 184 -2.40 -31.96 -8.05
C SER A 184 -1.00 -31.36 -8.12
N THR A 185 -0.71 -30.45 -9.08
CA THR A 185 0.61 -29.86 -9.32
C THR A 185 0.75 -28.47 -8.72
N PHE A 186 -0.33 -27.69 -8.70
CA PHE A 186 -0.35 -26.29 -8.26
C PHE A 186 -1.39 -26.10 -7.16
N LEU A 187 -0.91 -25.65 -6.00
CA LEU A 187 -1.68 -25.51 -4.77
C LEU A 187 -1.70 -24.05 -4.34
N HIS A 188 -2.83 -23.61 -3.79
CA HIS A 188 -2.95 -22.34 -3.09
C HIS A 188 -2.64 -22.56 -1.60
N THR A 189 -1.71 -21.80 -1.04
CA THR A 189 -1.30 -21.97 0.37
C THR A 189 -1.37 -20.66 1.14
N LYS A 190 -1.26 -20.73 2.47
CA LYS A 190 -1.18 -19.56 3.37
C LYS A 190 -0.16 -18.52 2.90
N ASP A 191 0.91 -18.97 2.26
CA ASP A 191 1.96 -18.11 1.72
C ASP A 191 1.57 -17.31 0.47
N ASN A 192 0.57 -17.78 -0.27
CA ASN A 192 0.01 -17.15 -1.46
C ASN A 192 -1.10 -16.13 -1.14
N VAL A 193 -1.64 -16.17 0.08
CA VAL A 193 -2.67 -15.24 0.55
C VAL A 193 -2.09 -13.84 0.72
N VAL A 194 -2.84 -12.84 0.24
CA VAL A 194 -2.59 -11.42 0.48
C VAL A 194 -3.74 -10.90 1.34
N SER A 195 -3.41 -10.22 2.43
CA SER A 195 -4.41 -9.60 3.31
C SER A 195 -4.79 -8.21 2.79
N TYR A 196 -6.09 -7.94 2.73
CA TYR A 196 -6.65 -6.67 2.26
C TYR A 196 -7.40 -6.02 3.41
N VAL A 197 -6.96 -4.83 3.79
CA VAL A 197 -7.55 -4.07 4.88
C VAL A 197 -7.70 -2.60 4.51
N GLN A 198 -8.58 -1.91 5.21
CA GLN A 198 -8.76 -0.48 5.11
C GLN A 198 -8.62 0.12 6.51
N TYR A 199 -7.90 1.24 6.58
CA TYR A 199 -7.80 2.04 7.78
C TYR A 199 -9.01 2.96 7.86
N GLU A 200 -9.76 2.85 8.95
CA GLU A 200 -10.91 3.70 9.24
C GLU A 200 -10.69 4.42 10.56
N THR A 201 -10.92 5.73 10.56
CA THR A 201 -10.93 6.53 11.78
C THR A 201 -12.36 6.65 12.27
N ASP A 202 -12.62 6.23 13.51
CA ASP A 202 -13.92 6.43 14.16
C ASP A 202 -14.18 7.94 14.34
N PRO A 203 -15.25 8.50 13.74
CA PRO A 203 -15.54 9.93 13.83
C PRO A 203 -15.82 10.43 15.25
N LEU A 204 -16.27 9.54 16.15
CA LEU A 204 -16.69 9.89 17.50
C LEU A 204 -15.52 9.83 18.48
N THR A 205 -14.65 8.84 18.33
CA THR A 205 -13.55 8.59 19.27
C THR A 205 -12.19 9.04 18.73
N GLY A 206 -12.08 9.27 17.41
CA GLY A 206 -10.83 9.53 16.73
C GLY A 206 -9.90 8.32 16.66
N THR A 207 -10.35 7.13 17.09
CA THR A 207 -9.49 5.94 17.10
C THR A 207 -9.44 5.30 15.73
N GLY A 208 -8.22 5.04 15.26
CA GLY A 208 -7.97 4.31 14.02
C GLY A 208 -8.14 2.81 14.20
N THR A 209 -8.86 2.16 13.30
CA THR A 209 -9.03 0.71 13.24
C THR A 209 -8.76 0.19 11.84
N TYR A 210 -8.26 -1.04 11.75
CA TYR A 210 -8.08 -1.73 10.47
C TYR A 210 -9.21 -2.73 10.30
N LYS A 211 -9.95 -2.62 9.20
CA LYS A 211 -11.04 -3.53 8.85
C LYS A 211 -10.71 -4.28 7.57
N ALA A 212 -11.08 -5.54 7.49
CA ALA A 212 -10.95 -6.30 6.25
C ALA A 212 -11.78 -5.62 5.14
N CYS A 213 -11.20 -5.52 3.95
CA CYS A 213 -11.88 -4.95 2.79
C CYS A 213 -11.75 -5.87 1.57
N SER A 214 -12.65 -5.71 0.60
CA SER A 214 -12.56 -6.42 -0.66
C SER A 214 -11.35 -5.91 -1.46
N PRO A 215 -10.56 -6.78 -2.12
CA PRO A 215 -9.49 -6.33 -3.00
C PRO A 215 -10.00 -5.42 -4.13
N ALA A 216 -11.27 -5.59 -4.53
CA ALA A 216 -11.96 -4.76 -5.51
C ALA A 216 -12.09 -3.28 -5.09
N ALA A 217 -12.00 -2.99 -3.79
CA ALA A 217 -12.12 -1.63 -3.27
C ALA A 217 -10.87 -0.79 -3.57
N ILE A 218 -9.72 -1.42 -3.79
CA ILE A 218 -8.47 -0.73 -4.08
C ILE A 218 -8.46 -0.30 -5.54
N LYS A 219 -8.14 0.98 -5.78
CA LYS A 219 -8.07 1.59 -7.10
C LYS A 219 -6.78 2.34 -7.33
N ALA A 220 -6.45 2.54 -8.62
CA ALA A 220 -5.40 3.45 -8.99
C ALA A 220 -5.76 4.87 -8.51
N GLY A 221 -4.81 5.52 -7.83
CA GLY A 221 -5.00 6.78 -7.11
C GLY A 221 -5.07 6.63 -5.60
N ASP A 222 -5.40 5.44 -5.08
CA ASP A 222 -5.50 5.26 -3.62
C ASP A 222 -4.12 5.29 -2.96
N ILE A 223 -4.06 5.89 -1.78
CA ILE A 223 -2.86 5.86 -0.95
C ILE A 223 -2.92 4.63 -0.06
N VAL A 224 -1.94 3.75 -0.23
CA VAL A 224 -1.89 2.46 0.44
C VAL A 224 -0.59 2.26 1.21
N THR A 225 -0.64 1.46 2.25
CA THR A 225 0.54 0.88 2.90
C THR A 225 0.60 -0.61 2.60
N CYS A 226 1.68 -1.05 1.96
CA CYS A 226 1.88 -2.43 1.58
C CYS A 226 2.91 -3.11 2.49
N LYS A 227 2.66 -4.37 2.83
CA LYS A 227 3.66 -5.27 3.46
C LYS A 227 4.33 -6.10 2.39
N LEU A 228 5.66 -6.01 2.31
CA LEU A 228 6.50 -6.70 1.33
C LEU A 228 7.47 -7.65 2.04
N ALA A 229 7.53 -8.89 1.56
CA ALA A 229 8.60 -9.82 1.87
C ALA A 229 9.58 -9.93 0.70
N PHE A 230 10.82 -10.34 0.94
CA PHE A 230 11.86 -10.38 -0.09
C PHE A 230 12.42 -11.80 -0.27
N MET A 231 12.51 -12.24 -1.53
CA MET A 231 13.08 -13.54 -1.85
C MET A 231 13.85 -13.53 -3.18
N LEU A 232 14.83 -14.42 -3.31
CA LEU A 232 15.47 -14.75 -4.57
C LEU A 232 14.87 -16.01 -5.17
N VAL A 233 14.60 -15.96 -6.47
CA VAL A 233 14.26 -17.11 -7.30
C VAL A 233 15.36 -17.37 -8.32
N PRO A 234 15.67 -18.65 -8.62
CA PRO A 234 16.68 -18.99 -9.60
C PRO A 234 16.16 -18.65 -11.00
N MET A 235 17.01 -18.03 -11.80
CA MET A 235 16.72 -17.73 -13.20
C MET A 235 17.09 -18.94 -14.09
N PRO A 236 16.46 -19.08 -15.27
CA PRO A 236 16.80 -20.16 -16.20
C PRO A 236 18.30 -20.14 -16.54
N LYS A 237 18.92 -21.32 -16.70
CA LYS A 237 20.37 -21.46 -16.98
C LYS A 237 20.89 -20.70 -18.21
N LYS A 238 19.99 -20.29 -19.12
CA LYS A 238 20.32 -19.50 -20.32
C LYS A 238 20.42 -18.00 -20.04
N SER A 239 20.03 -17.56 -18.85
CA SER A 239 20.17 -16.17 -18.40
C SER A 239 21.63 -15.92 -17.98
N ASN A 240 22.16 -14.76 -18.35
CA ASN A 240 23.48 -14.30 -17.88
C ASN A 240 23.50 -13.96 -16.39
N VAL A 241 22.34 -14.03 -15.73
CA VAL A 241 22.11 -13.72 -14.33
C VAL A 241 21.47 -14.94 -13.68
N GLY A 242 22.01 -15.39 -12.53
CA GLY A 242 21.61 -16.63 -11.87
C GLY A 242 20.38 -16.51 -10.97
N TRP A 243 20.09 -15.31 -10.46
CA TRP A 243 19.03 -15.07 -9.48
C TRP A 243 18.23 -13.81 -9.82
N LYS A 244 16.95 -13.80 -9.46
CA LYS A 244 16.10 -12.60 -9.49
C LYS A 244 15.50 -12.38 -8.12
N MET A 245 15.57 -11.14 -7.63
CA MET A 245 14.86 -10.73 -6.42
C MET A 245 13.40 -10.44 -6.73
N LEU A 246 12.49 -10.93 -5.90
CA LEU A 246 11.06 -10.65 -5.94
C LEU A 246 10.63 -9.93 -4.67
N ASN A 247 9.84 -8.87 -4.85
CA ASN A 247 9.09 -8.21 -3.78
C ASN A 247 7.74 -8.92 -3.67
N VAL A 248 7.61 -9.80 -2.68
CA VAL A 248 6.41 -10.60 -2.46
C VAL A 248 5.40 -9.78 -1.67
N LEU A 249 4.26 -9.47 -2.29
CA LEU A 249 3.17 -8.78 -1.61
C LEU A 249 2.52 -9.67 -0.55
N LYS A 250 2.36 -9.17 0.67
CA LYS A 250 1.77 -9.91 1.80
C LYS A 250 0.51 -9.26 2.35
N ALA A 251 0.45 -7.93 2.35
CA ALA A 251 -0.78 -7.23 2.69
C ALA A 251 -0.84 -5.88 1.97
N VAL A 252 -2.07 -5.38 1.76
CA VAL A 252 -2.37 -4.04 1.27
C VAL A 252 -3.35 -3.41 2.25
N CYS A 253 -2.99 -2.24 2.77
CA CYS A 253 -3.86 -1.43 3.59
C CYS A 253 -4.21 -0.15 2.85
N VAL A 254 -5.49 0.08 2.55
CA VAL A 254 -5.98 1.39 2.09
C VAL A 254 -5.88 2.36 3.27
N MET A 255 -5.05 3.39 3.11
CA MET A 255 -4.87 4.41 4.13
C MET A 255 -5.76 5.63 3.86
N ASP A 256 -5.90 5.99 2.58
CA ASP A 256 -6.68 7.13 2.15
C ASP A 256 -7.15 6.94 0.69
N SER A 257 -8.45 7.09 0.45
CA SER A 257 -9.11 7.06 -0.88
C SER A 257 -9.72 8.41 -1.27
N THR A 258 -9.62 9.44 -0.41
CA THR A 258 -10.31 10.73 -0.58
C THR A 258 -9.95 11.43 -1.88
N VAL A 259 -8.66 11.51 -2.24
CA VAL A 259 -8.20 12.13 -3.49
C VAL A 259 -8.82 11.43 -4.71
N THR A 260 -8.85 10.09 -4.68
CA THR A 260 -9.43 9.28 -5.76
C THR A 260 -10.95 9.51 -5.87
N GLU A 261 -11.64 9.55 -4.74
CA GLU A 261 -13.10 9.77 -4.67
C GLU A 261 -13.49 11.17 -5.16
N GLU A 262 -12.76 12.20 -4.74
CA GLU A 262 -12.96 13.59 -5.16
C GLU A 262 -12.68 13.76 -6.66
N ALA A 263 -11.61 13.15 -7.17
CA ALA A 263 -11.29 13.18 -8.60
C ALA A 263 -12.36 12.51 -9.45
N ASN A 264 -12.87 11.35 -9.02
CA ASN A 264 -13.96 10.66 -9.72
C ASN A 264 -15.27 11.45 -9.66
N THR A 265 -15.60 12.04 -8.50
CA THR A 265 -16.79 12.87 -8.34
C THR A 265 -16.73 14.10 -9.25
N THR A 266 -15.57 14.78 -9.29
CA THR A 266 -15.34 15.95 -10.14
C THR A 266 -15.47 15.60 -11.63
N ALA A 267 -14.87 14.48 -12.06
CA ALA A 267 -14.98 14.02 -13.44
C ALA A 267 -16.44 13.74 -13.86
N VAL A 268 -17.24 13.14 -12.96
CA VAL A 268 -18.67 12.90 -13.20
C VAL A 268 -19.45 14.22 -13.32
N LEU A 269 -19.16 15.21 -12.48
CA LEU A 269 -19.81 16.52 -12.54
C LEU A 269 -19.48 17.26 -13.85
N GLU A 270 -18.23 17.23 -14.28
CA GLU A 270 -17.79 17.80 -15.56
C GLU A 270 -18.46 17.11 -16.77
N ASP A 271 -18.55 15.78 -16.76
CA ASP A 271 -19.17 15.01 -17.85
C ASP A 271 -20.68 15.31 -17.97
N LEU A 272 -21.33 15.64 -16.85
CA LEU A 272 -22.72 16.07 -16.84
C LEU A 272 -22.91 17.53 -17.28
N GLN A 273 -21.83 18.23 -17.66
CA GLN A 273 -21.82 19.67 -17.97
C GLN A 273 -22.43 20.51 -16.84
N ILE A 274 -22.32 20.01 -15.61
CA ILE A 274 -22.62 20.79 -14.43
C ILE A 274 -21.39 21.67 -14.24
N GLU A 275 -21.38 22.82 -14.91
CA GLU A 275 -20.49 23.91 -14.51
C GLU A 275 -20.62 24.07 -13.00
N PRO A 276 -19.54 24.35 -12.25
CA PRO A 276 -19.67 24.79 -10.88
C PRO A 276 -20.30 26.19 -10.92
N GLU A 277 -21.61 26.26 -11.19
CA GLU A 277 -22.43 27.39 -10.79
C GLU A 277 -22.11 27.62 -9.32
N HIS A 278 -21.88 28.88 -8.96
CA HIS A 278 -21.96 29.35 -7.59
C HIS A 278 -23.12 28.62 -6.91
N VAL A 279 -22.81 27.65 -6.03
CA VAL A 279 -23.85 26.81 -5.44
C VAL A 279 -24.63 27.63 -4.41
N GLU A 280 -25.65 28.34 -4.89
CA GLU A 280 -26.98 28.36 -4.31
C GLU A 280 -27.85 27.64 -5.37
N ALA A 281 -28.32 26.41 -5.25
CA ALA A 281 -28.90 25.74 -4.10
C ALA A 281 -28.98 24.21 -4.33
N SER A 282 -29.31 23.52 -3.24
CA SER A 282 -29.45 22.07 -3.06
C SER A 282 -30.38 21.34 -4.05
N LEU A 283 -29.89 20.23 -4.62
CA LEU A 283 -30.74 19.13 -5.10
C LEU A 283 -31.48 18.50 -3.91
N LYS A 284 -32.82 18.46 -3.98
CA LYS A 284 -33.66 17.73 -3.02
C LYS A 284 -33.48 16.23 -3.21
N ARG A 285 -32.83 15.55 -2.25
CA ARG A 285 -32.92 14.09 -2.14
C ARG A 285 -34.36 13.71 -1.78
N GLY A 286 -34.93 12.73 -2.49
CA GLY A 286 -36.20 12.11 -2.12
C GLY A 286 -36.08 11.46 -0.74
N SER A 287 -36.95 11.86 0.18
CA SER A 287 -37.07 11.24 1.50
C SER A 287 -37.80 9.91 1.40
N VAL A 288 -37.31 8.90 2.14
CA VAL A 288 -38.02 7.63 2.38
C VAL A 288 -38.22 7.45 3.89
N SER A 289 -38.73 8.46 4.61
CA SER A 289 -39.47 8.28 5.88
C SER A 289 -39.96 9.60 6.49
N PHE A 290 -41.06 9.50 7.27
CA PHE A 290 -41.96 10.56 7.78
C PHE A 290 -41.38 11.57 8.81
N GLU A 291 -42.15 12.66 8.99
CA GLU A 291 -41.95 13.97 9.65
C GLU A 291 -41.29 14.07 11.06
N GLY A 292 -40.69 15.26 11.33
CA GLY A 292 -40.38 15.81 12.65
C GLY A 292 -39.49 17.07 12.59
N THR A 293 -39.92 18.19 13.18
CA THR A 293 -39.19 19.48 13.23
C THR A 293 -38.45 19.70 14.55
N LEU A 294 -37.14 20.01 14.49
CA LEU A 294 -36.43 20.77 15.53
C LEU A 294 -35.41 21.73 14.88
N ALA A 295 -35.31 22.91 15.47
CA ALA A 295 -34.80 24.16 14.88
C ALA A 295 -33.31 24.14 14.46
N ALA A 296 -33.00 24.93 13.42
CA ALA A 296 -31.66 25.04 12.86
C ALA A 296 -30.68 25.81 13.78
N PRO A 297 -29.41 25.38 13.89
CA PRO A 297 -28.35 26.19 14.48
C PRO A 297 -27.83 27.25 13.47
N PRO A 298 -27.28 28.38 13.95
CA PRO A 298 -27.10 29.60 13.17
C PRO A 298 -25.96 29.51 12.13
N LYS A 299 -26.20 30.13 10.97
CA LYS A 299 -25.24 30.23 9.86
C LYS A 299 -24.07 31.16 10.21
N ARG A 300 -22.84 30.73 9.94
CA ARG A 300 -21.63 31.57 9.96
C ARG A 300 -21.65 32.51 8.74
N SER A 301 -21.70 33.81 9.00
CA SER A 301 -21.58 34.88 8.00
C SER A 301 -20.28 34.74 7.20
N ARG A 302 -20.38 34.63 5.86
CA ARG A 302 -19.27 34.87 4.94
C ARG A 302 -18.79 36.30 5.12
N ARG A 303 -17.51 36.49 5.48
CA ARG A 303 -16.87 37.80 5.53
C ARG A 303 -16.43 38.15 4.11
N MET A 304 -17.05 39.18 3.55
CA MET A 304 -16.68 39.78 2.27
C MET A 304 -15.25 40.31 2.35
N SER A 305 -14.47 40.05 1.30
CA SER A 305 -13.17 40.66 1.04
C SER A 305 -13.34 42.18 0.84
N ILE A 306 -12.59 42.97 1.61
CA ILE A 306 -12.32 44.38 1.30
C ILE A 306 -10.85 44.44 0.93
N ASP A 307 -10.62 44.89 -0.29
CA ASP A 307 -9.34 45.30 -0.85
C ASP A 307 -9.11 46.76 -0.45
N GLU A 308 -7.97 47.05 0.18
CA GLU A 308 -7.35 48.38 0.23
C GLU A 308 -5.94 48.25 0.84
N GLY A 309 -4.93 48.73 0.10
CA GLY A 309 -3.51 48.58 0.41
C GLY A 309 -2.94 49.63 1.36
N GLY A 310 -1.63 49.47 1.65
CA GLY A 310 -0.77 50.57 2.12
C GLY A 310 -0.06 50.35 3.47
N GLU A 311 1.22 49.95 3.36
CA GLU A 311 2.39 50.37 4.16
C GLU A 311 2.55 50.08 5.68
N SER A 312 3.59 49.27 5.95
CA SER A 312 4.65 49.32 6.97
C SER A 312 4.40 49.87 8.40
N GLU A 313 4.70 49.07 9.43
CA GLU A 313 5.98 49.09 10.18
C GLU A 313 5.98 48.09 11.36
N ASN A 314 7.15 47.51 11.63
CA ASN A 314 7.51 46.67 12.79
C ASN A 314 7.80 47.58 14.02
N PRO A 315 7.63 47.11 15.28
CA PRO A 315 8.77 46.44 15.92
C PRO A 315 8.47 45.31 16.94
N SER A 316 9.52 44.50 17.07
CA SER A 316 9.88 43.44 18.02
C SER A 316 9.57 43.61 19.52
N GLN A 317 9.27 42.48 20.19
CA GLN A 317 9.86 41.91 21.45
C GLN A 317 8.79 40.99 22.11
N ALA A 318 8.97 39.69 22.37
CA ALA A 318 9.92 38.89 23.17
C ALA A 318 9.20 38.23 24.39
N PHE A 319 9.68 37.02 24.76
CA PHE A 319 9.34 36.17 25.94
C PHE A 319 8.05 35.33 25.87
N SER A 320 7.91 34.10 26.39
CA SER A 320 8.78 33.01 26.88
C SER A 320 7.88 31.92 27.48
N ASN A 321 8.29 30.64 27.45
CA ASN A 321 7.84 29.51 28.30
C ASN A 321 6.39 29.00 28.05
N SER A 322 6.03 27.72 28.13
CA SER A 322 6.62 26.50 28.69
C SER A 322 5.70 25.29 28.40
N ALA A 323 6.28 24.09 28.51
CA ALA A 323 5.67 22.83 28.98
C ALA A 323 4.92 21.92 27.99
N LEU A 324 5.56 20.76 27.76
CA LEU A 324 4.98 19.46 27.41
C LEU A 324 4.04 18.98 28.53
N PRO A 325 3.03 18.15 28.19
CA PRO A 325 3.13 16.70 28.47
C PRO A 325 2.50 15.89 27.31
N GLY A 326 2.70 14.59 27.15
CA GLY A 326 3.33 13.55 27.94
C GLY A 326 3.25 12.25 27.15
N ASP A 327 4.02 11.27 27.58
CA ASP A 327 4.19 9.96 26.98
C ASP A 327 2.86 9.22 26.70
N PHE A 328 2.76 8.61 25.51
CA PHE A 328 1.80 7.54 25.26
C PHE A 328 2.53 6.31 24.73
N VAL A 329 2.77 5.37 25.64
CA VAL A 329 3.27 4.03 25.36
C VAL A 329 2.07 3.18 24.96
N ALA A 330 2.00 2.76 23.70
CA ALA A 330 1.12 1.69 23.27
C ALA A 330 1.95 0.44 22.98
N ASN A 331 2.08 -0.42 23.99
CA ASN A 331 2.39 -1.83 23.80
C ASN A 331 1.17 -2.51 23.18
N LEU A 332 1.34 -3.15 22.03
CA LEU A 332 0.42 -4.20 21.57
C LEU A 332 1.18 -5.22 20.72
N ASP A 333 1.62 -6.28 21.39
CA ASP A 333 1.85 -7.58 20.77
C ASP A 333 0.50 -8.10 20.26
N PHE A 334 0.41 -8.42 18.97
CA PHE A 334 -0.72 -9.18 18.43
C PHE A 334 -0.20 -10.48 17.84
N VAL A 335 -0.37 -11.55 18.63
CA VAL A 335 -0.34 -12.94 18.17
C VAL A 335 -1.69 -13.21 17.53
N ALA A 336 -1.72 -13.37 16.21
CA ALA A 336 -2.88 -13.89 15.51
C ALA A 336 -2.70 -15.41 15.32
N ASP A 337 -3.17 -16.17 16.31
CA ASP A 337 -3.49 -17.59 16.13
C ASP A 337 -4.74 -17.69 15.25
N PHE A 338 -4.61 -18.31 14.08
CA PHE A 338 -5.75 -18.83 13.33
C PHE A 338 -5.62 -20.34 13.24
N SER A 339 -6.61 -21.00 13.86
CA SER A 339 -6.87 -22.43 13.83
C SER A 339 -7.28 -22.92 12.46
#